data_AF-A0A0N5D611-F1
#
_entry.id   AF-A0A0N5D611-F1
#
_cell.length_a   1.000
_cell.length_b   1.000
_cell.length_c   1.000
_cell.angle_alpha   90.00
_cell.angle_beta   90.00
_cell.angle_gamma   90.00
#
_symmetry.space_group_name_H-M   'P 1'
#
loop_
_entity.id
_entity.type
_entity.pdbx_description
1 polymer ?
#
loop_
_entity_poly.entity_id
_entity_poly.type
_entity_poly.pdbx_seq_one_letter_code
_entity_poly.pdbx_strand_id
1 'polypeptide(L)'
;MLWSLLVMTFHLPNIHSNGVEVLPNCDCRDWNGGCRASGEEWLDDETWVYSCEGKNGSGKSKFIACQGKKLLIPAGDNQTVDGFWFSCSYNSFVLKYEEEPRCVINKTQYHVGEQFREGFFKWICMENGRWITGCYYQNETKDWILLDIGQTGYNGLVKHTCDRYDDYPGRVQYYAEVRTDIPVKHPTNKGKNQNLPELVDNRLKEIPVRWLHANAATFIDNSKNFISKVRYLHNFYV
;
A
#
# COMPACT_ATOMS: atom_id res chain seq x y z
N MET A 1 -58.60 -63.01 -35.08
CA MET A 1 -58.32 -61.66 -34.54
C MET A 1 -58.04 -61.82 -33.06
N LEU A 2 -56.83 -61.45 -32.61
CA LEU A 2 -56.57 -60.77 -31.34
C LEU A 2 -55.05 -60.57 -31.24
N TRP A 3 -54.60 -59.33 -31.36
CA TRP A 3 -53.26 -58.89 -30.97
C TRP A 3 -53.29 -58.63 -29.46
N SER A 4 -52.47 -59.34 -28.69
CA SER A 4 -52.22 -59.03 -27.28
C SER A 4 -51.00 -58.13 -27.18
N LEU A 5 -51.24 -56.83 -26.98
CA LEU A 5 -50.24 -55.86 -26.55
C LEU A 5 -49.91 -56.08 -25.07
N LEU A 6 -48.64 -56.34 -24.78
CA LEU A 6 -48.12 -56.48 -23.43
C LEU A 6 -47.64 -55.09 -22.97
N VAL A 7 -48.43 -54.42 -22.13
CA VAL A 7 -48.07 -53.14 -21.51
C VAL A 7 -47.28 -53.44 -20.24
N MET A 8 -45.96 -53.22 -20.27
CA MET A 8 -45.16 -53.15 -19.05
C MET A 8 -45.39 -51.80 -18.38
N THR A 9 -46.21 -51.79 -17.33
CA THR A 9 -46.32 -50.67 -16.40
C THR A 9 -45.07 -50.61 -15.52
N PHE A 10 -44.22 -49.61 -15.76
CA PHE A 10 -43.15 -49.22 -14.84
C PHE A 10 -43.79 -48.54 -13.62
N HIS A 11 -43.71 -49.18 -12.45
CA HIS A 11 -43.96 -48.50 -11.18
C HIS A 11 -42.75 -47.64 -10.82
N LEU A 12 -42.82 -46.35 -11.13
CA LEU A 12 -41.95 -45.35 -10.50
C LEU A 12 -42.45 -45.16 -9.05
N PRO A 13 -41.61 -45.36 -8.02
CA PRO A 13 -42.00 -45.02 -6.66
C PRO A 13 -42.19 -43.50 -6.55
N ASN A 14 -43.38 -43.10 -6.10
CA ASN A 14 -43.64 -41.72 -5.70
C ASN A 14 -42.77 -41.38 -4.48
N ILE A 15 -41.64 -40.73 -4.72
CA ILE A 15 -40.88 -40.06 -3.66
C ILE A 15 -41.67 -38.80 -3.30
N HIS A 16 -42.45 -38.87 -2.23
CA HIS A 16 -43.02 -37.69 -1.58
C HIS A 16 -41.87 -36.95 -0.88
N SER A 17 -41.38 -35.88 -1.53
CA SER A 17 -40.55 -34.89 -0.87
C SER A 17 -41.44 -34.11 0.10
N ASN A 18 -41.43 -34.47 1.38
CA ASN A 18 -41.88 -33.57 2.42
C ASN A 18 -40.83 -32.46 2.47
N GLY A 19 -41.12 -31.32 1.85
CA GLY A 19 -40.25 -30.14 1.72
C GLY A 19 -39.95 -29.43 3.04
N VAL A 20 -39.45 -30.16 4.02
CA VAL A 20 -38.77 -29.62 5.19
C VAL A 20 -37.30 -29.90 4.96
N GLU A 21 -36.56 -28.91 4.45
CA GLU A 21 -35.11 -28.90 4.62
C GLU A 21 -34.86 -28.89 6.14
N VAL A 22 -34.55 -30.06 6.70
CA VAL A 22 -34.03 -30.16 8.06
C VAL A 22 -32.63 -29.60 8.01
N LEU A 23 -32.53 -28.27 8.04
CA LEU A 23 -31.28 -27.59 8.29
C LEU A 23 -30.74 -28.15 9.63
N PRO A 24 -29.46 -28.57 9.68
CA PRO A 24 -28.89 -29.07 10.92
C PRO A 24 -29.15 -28.08 12.06
N ASN A 25 -29.32 -28.60 13.28
CA ASN A 25 -29.55 -27.78 14.47
C ASN A 25 -28.27 -26.98 14.75
N CYS A 26 -28.23 -25.73 14.30
CA CYS A 26 -27.04 -24.88 14.36
C CYS A 26 -27.26 -23.77 15.39
N ASP A 27 -26.31 -23.56 16.29
CA ASP A 27 -26.46 -22.54 17.33
C ASP A 27 -26.47 -21.12 16.73
N CYS A 28 -25.55 -20.83 15.80
CA CYS A 28 -25.55 -19.62 14.99
C CYS A 28 -25.23 -19.92 13.52
N ARG A 29 -25.52 -18.96 12.64
CA ARG A 29 -25.12 -18.98 11.23
C ARG A 29 -24.12 -17.87 10.94
N ASP A 30 -23.04 -18.20 10.24
CA ASP A 30 -22.14 -17.20 9.69
C ASP A 30 -22.73 -16.54 8.44
N TRP A 31 -22.00 -15.56 7.91
CA TRP A 31 -22.38 -14.79 6.74
C TRP A 31 -22.62 -15.65 5.48
N ASN A 32 -21.89 -16.76 5.35
CA ASN A 32 -22.00 -17.68 4.22
C ASN A 32 -23.05 -18.78 4.46
N GLY A 33 -23.82 -18.69 5.56
CA GLY A 33 -24.83 -19.67 5.96
C GLY A 33 -24.26 -20.92 6.63
N GLY A 34 -22.95 -20.94 6.91
CA GLY A 34 -22.26 -21.99 7.64
C GLY A 34 -22.68 -22.04 9.10
N CYS A 35 -22.66 -23.23 9.69
CA CYS A 35 -23.09 -23.43 11.07
C CYS A 35 -21.95 -23.25 12.05
N ARG A 36 -22.23 -22.50 13.12
CA ARG A 36 -21.29 -22.20 14.20
C ARG A 36 -21.82 -22.72 15.53
N ALA A 37 -20.93 -23.26 16.34
CA ALA A 37 -21.25 -23.77 17.67
C ALA A 37 -21.31 -22.63 18.70
N SER A 38 -22.10 -22.80 19.76
CA SER A 38 -22.12 -21.86 20.89
C SER A 38 -20.71 -21.63 21.45
N GLY A 39 -20.31 -20.36 21.59
CA GLY A 39 -18.99 -19.96 22.08
C GLY A 39 -17.87 -20.01 21.03
N GLU A 40 -18.16 -20.41 19.80
CA GLU A 40 -17.20 -20.34 18.69
C GLU A 40 -16.97 -18.88 18.26
N GLU A 41 -15.70 -18.53 18.05
CA GLU A 41 -15.29 -17.29 17.41
C GLU A 41 -14.70 -17.61 16.04
N TRP A 42 -15.02 -16.78 15.04
CA TRP A 42 -14.49 -16.96 13.69
C TRP A 42 -14.16 -15.64 13.02
N LEU A 43 -13.24 -15.73 12.06
CA LEU A 43 -12.82 -14.63 11.20
C LEU A 43 -13.49 -14.78 9.83
N ASP A 44 -14.07 -13.68 9.36
CA ASP A 44 -14.75 -13.61 8.07
C ASP A 44 -14.15 -12.48 7.19
N ASP A 45 -13.99 -12.73 5.90
CA ASP A 45 -13.25 -11.89 4.93
C ASP A 45 -11.89 -11.34 5.45
N GLU A 46 -11.20 -12.15 6.25
CA GLU A 46 -9.92 -11.83 6.90
C GLU A 46 -9.95 -10.59 7.82
N THR A 47 -11.13 -10.05 8.13
CA THR A 47 -11.25 -8.77 8.87
C THR A 47 -12.34 -8.78 9.92
N TRP A 48 -13.47 -9.43 9.71
CA TRP A 48 -14.60 -9.32 10.61
C TRP A 48 -14.62 -10.48 11.59
N VAL A 49 -14.47 -10.19 12.88
CA VAL A 49 -14.48 -11.21 13.92
C VAL A 49 -15.85 -11.25 14.58
N TYR A 50 -16.42 -12.45 14.61
CA TYR A 50 -17.71 -12.72 15.21
C TYR A 50 -17.61 -13.78 16.29
N SER A 51 -18.58 -13.77 17.19
CA SER A 51 -18.79 -14.81 18.20
C SER A 51 -20.23 -15.31 18.15
N CYS A 52 -20.43 -16.61 18.39
CA CYS A 52 -21.75 -17.21 18.49
C CYS A 52 -22.25 -17.21 19.94
N GLU A 53 -23.24 -16.36 20.22
CA GLU A 53 -23.98 -16.37 21.48
C GLU A 53 -25.35 -17.03 21.25
N GLY A 54 -25.39 -18.37 21.30
CA GLY A 54 -26.58 -19.14 20.96
C GLY A 54 -26.74 -20.46 21.70
N LYS A 55 -27.98 -20.92 21.89
CA LYS A 55 -28.28 -22.31 22.28
C LYS A 55 -29.46 -22.81 21.46
N ASN A 56 -29.33 -24.01 20.86
CA ASN A 56 -30.42 -24.73 20.21
C ASN A 56 -31.12 -23.95 19.07
N GLY A 57 -30.39 -23.43 18.09
CA GLY A 57 -31.03 -22.83 16.90
C GLY A 57 -31.50 -21.39 17.03
N SER A 58 -31.36 -20.78 18.21
CA SER A 58 -31.85 -19.41 18.51
C SER A 58 -30.75 -18.36 18.60
N GLY A 59 -29.49 -18.74 18.38
CA GLY A 59 -28.35 -17.87 18.56
C GLY A 59 -28.21 -16.82 17.48
N LYS A 60 -27.72 -15.65 17.89
CA LYS A 60 -27.31 -14.59 16.97
C LYS A 60 -25.80 -14.52 16.91
N SER A 61 -25.30 -14.36 15.70
CA SER A 61 -23.89 -14.05 15.46
C SER A 61 -23.64 -12.61 15.87
N LYS A 62 -22.72 -12.40 16.81
CA LYS A 62 -22.39 -11.09 17.33
C LYS A 62 -21.06 -10.62 16.77
N PHE A 63 -21.03 -9.42 16.22
CA PHE A 63 -19.78 -8.78 15.80
C PHE A 63 -19.01 -8.31 17.03
N ILE A 64 -17.73 -8.72 17.15
CA ILE A 64 -16.93 -8.47 18.36
C ILE A 64 -15.63 -7.71 18.09
N ALA A 65 -15.04 -7.78 16.90
CA ALA A 65 -13.78 -7.11 16.60
C ALA A 65 -13.46 -7.03 15.09
N CYS A 66 -12.51 -6.17 14.74
CA CYS A 66 -11.84 -6.14 13.45
C CYS A 66 -10.42 -6.70 13.57
N GLN A 67 -10.05 -7.60 12.66
CA GLN A 67 -8.72 -8.15 12.51
C GLN A 67 -7.94 -7.36 11.43
N GLY A 68 -6.93 -6.62 11.86
CA GLY A 68 -5.84 -6.13 11.00
C GLY A 68 -4.72 -7.15 10.88
N LYS A 69 -3.67 -6.85 10.11
CA LYS A 69 -2.57 -7.81 9.83
C LYS A 69 -1.92 -8.44 11.06
N LYS A 70 -1.83 -7.70 12.16
CA LYS A 70 -1.26 -8.17 13.45
C LYS A 70 -1.95 -7.52 14.66
N LEU A 71 -3.16 -7.01 14.47
CA LEU A 71 -3.86 -6.21 15.47
C LEU A 71 -5.33 -6.64 15.50
N LEU A 72 -5.85 -6.90 16.70
CA LEU A 72 -7.26 -7.16 16.92
C LEU A 72 -7.85 -5.95 17.65
N ILE A 73 -8.84 -5.31 17.02
CA ILE A 73 -9.46 -4.09 17.53
C ILE A 73 -10.90 -4.44 17.92
N PRO A 74 -11.29 -4.31 19.20
CA PRO A 74 -12.66 -4.55 19.61
C PRO A 74 -13.66 -3.69 18.82
N ALA A 75 -14.86 -4.22 18.65
CA ALA A 75 -15.92 -3.53 17.93
C ALA A 75 -16.29 -2.21 18.65
N GLY A 76 -16.19 -1.10 17.92
CA GLY A 76 -16.45 0.26 18.42
C GLY A 76 -15.21 0.99 18.93
N ASP A 77 -14.05 0.33 18.96
CA ASP A 77 -12.82 0.90 19.49
C ASP A 77 -11.87 1.39 18.39
N ASN A 78 -10.96 2.28 18.82
CA ASN A 78 -9.81 2.73 18.06
C ASN A 78 -8.53 2.39 18.82
N GLN A 79 -7.50 1.99 18.10
CA GLN A 79 -6.19 1.70 18.68
C GLN A 79 -5.09 2.41 17.89
N THR A 80 -4.05 2.85 18.58
CA THR A 80 -2.86 3.43 17.96
C THR A 80 -1.67 2.52 18.19
N VAL A 81 -1.01 2.09 17.12
CA VAL A 81 0.17 1.22 17.15
C VAL A 81 1.29 1.86 16.33
N ASP A 82 2.47 1.96 16.91
CA ASP A 82 3.64 2.63 16.31
C ASP A 82 3.36 4.06 15.84
N GLY A 83 2.45 4.77 16.52
CA GLY A 83 2.06 6.14 16.18
C GLY A 83 0.95 6.27 15.13
N PHE A 84 0.50 5.16 14.53
CA PHE A 84 -0.57 5.16 13.52
C PHE A 84 -1.89 4.65 14.10
N TRP A 85 -2.99 5.33 13.77
CA TRP A 85 -4.32 4.93 14.27
C TRP A 85 -4.97 3.85 13.39
N PHE A 86 -5.80 3.04 14.03
CA PHE A 86 -6.63 2.00 13.43
C PHE A 86 -8.01 2.05 14.07
N SER A 87 -9.06 1.87 13.28
CA SER A 87 -10.45 2.02 13.73
C SER A 87 -11.29 0.81 13.34
N CYS A 88 -12.09 0.32 14.29
CA CYS A 88 -13.12 -0.69 14.05
C CYS A 88 -14.48 -0.14 14.45
N SER A 89 -15.16 0.55 13.53
CA SER A 89 -16.46 1.15 13.79
C SER A 89 -17.59 0.29 13.22
N TYR A 90 -18.75 0.33 13.87
CA TYR A 90 -19.92 -0.40 13.39
C TYR A 90 -21.22 0.27 13.79
N ASN A 91 -22.28 -0.04 13.05
CA ASN A 91 -23.66 0.27 13.38
C ASN A 91 -24.58 -0.85 12.87
N SER A 92 -25.90 -0.67 12.93
CA SER A 92 -26.87 -1.68 12.51
C SER A 92 -26.85 -2.03 11.02
N PHE A 93 -26.19 -1.22 10.18
CA PHE A 93 -26.17 -1.37 8.72
C PHE A 93 -24.77 -1.56 8.15
N VAL A 94 -23.72 -1.21 8.88
CA VAL A 94 -22.36 -1.11 8.35
C VAL A 94 -21.35 -1.53 9.40
N LEU A 95 -20.41 -2.38 8.98
CA LEU A 95 -19.13 -2.59 9.66
C LEU A 95 -18.04 -1.87 8.85
N LYS A 96 -17.13 -1.19 9.53
CA LYS A 96 -16.09 -0.40 8.91
C LYS A 96 -14.76 -0.58 9.65
N TYR A 97 -13.75 -1.01 8.90
CA TYR A 97 -12.38 -1.12 9.34
C TYR A 97 -11.52 -0.13 8.56
N GLU A 98 -10.72 0.68 9.26
CA GLU A 98 -9.84 1.67 8.67
C GLU A 98 -8.47 1.68 9.35
N GLU A 99 -7.41 1.78 8.55
CA GLU A 99 -6.04 2.02 9.01
C GLU A 99 -5.58 3.41 8.56
N GLU A 100 -4.84 4.16 9.37
CA GLU A 100 -4.28 5.44 8.93
C GLU A 100 -3.43 5.29 7.64
N PRO A 101 -3.64 6.13 6.60
CA PRO A 101 -2.82 6.11 5.40
C PRO A 101 -1.37 6.52 5.73
N ARG A 102 -0.39 5.79 5.17
CA ARG A 102 1.04 6.00 5.47
C ARG A 102 1.93 5.40 4.40
N CYS A 103 3.12 5.98 4.21
CA CYS A 103 4.13 5.44 3.29
C CYS A 103 5.08 4.52 4.05
N VAL A 104 5.39 3.33 3.50
CA VAL A 104 6.34 2.39 4.11
C VAL A 104 7.56 2.20 3.20
N ILE A 105 8.66 2.86 3.53
CA ILE A 105 9.90 2.88 2.74
C ILE A 105 11.01 2.25 3.57
N ASN A 106 11.60 1.15 3.10
CA ASN A 106 12.69 0.43 3.78
C ASN A 106 12.40 0.11 5.26
N LYS A 107 11.15 -0.25 5.58
CA LYS A 107 10.60 -0.50 6.94
C LYS A 107 10.36 0.74 7.80
N THR A 108 10.76 1.92 7.36
CA THR A 108 10.38 3.19 7.98
C THR A 108 8.97 3.57 7.53
N GLN A 109 8.18 4.09 8.46
CA GLN A 109 6.81 4.52 8.22
C GLN A 109 6.76 6.04 8.31
N TYR A 110 6.04 6.67 7.37
CA TYR A 110 5.88 8.12 7.31
C TYR A 110 4.41 8.48 7.28
N HIS A 111 4.02 9.50 8.04
CA HIS A 111 2.66 10.04 7.99
C HIS A 111 2.42 10.77 6.67
N VAL A 112 1.15 10.85 6.26
CA VAL A 112 0.77 11.67 5.11
C VAL A 112 1.14 13.14 5.37
N GLY A 113 1.76 13.76 4.37
CA GLY A 113 2.31 15.12 4.45
C GLY A 113 3.76 15.18 4.94
N GLU A 114 4.29 14.12 5.53
CA GLU A 114 5.67 14.08 6.00
C GLU A 114 6.65 14.10 4.82
N GLN A 115 7.73 14.86 4.98
CA GLN A 115 8.78 14.99 3.99
C GLN A 115 10.02 14.21 4.40
N PHE A 116 10.59 13.45 3.49
CA PHE A 116 11.78 12.64 3.77
C PHE A 116 12.74 12.65 2.58
N ARG A 117 14.01 12.31 2.84
CA ARG A 117 15.04 12.20 1.80
C ARG A 117 15.33 10.74 1.50
N GLU A 118 15.34 10.39 0.22
CA GLU A 118 15.87 9.12 -0.27
C GLU A 118 16.83 9.40 -1.42
N GLY A 119 18.11 9.09 -1.21
CA GLY A 119 19.18 9.46 -2.13
C GLY A 119 19.25 10.97 -2.34
N PHE A 120 19.17 11.40 -3.60
CA PHE A 120 19.20 12.81 -4.00
C PHE A 120 17.81 13.45 -4.03
N PHE A 121 16.73 12.73 -3.74
CA PHE A 121 15.38 13.26 -3.91
C PHE A 121 14.71 13.55 -2.57
N LYS A 122 14.00 14.69 -2.53
CA LYS A 122 13.07 15.04 -1.48
C LYS A 122 11.70 14.49 -1.84
N TRP A 123 11.18 13.62 -1.00
CA TRP A 123 9.87 13.01 -1.14
C TRP A 123 8.89 13.62 -0.15
N ILE A 124 7.62 13.64 -0.52
CA ILE A 124 6.49 13.84 0.39
C ILE A 124 5.64 12.57 0.37
N CYS A 125 5.22 12.12 1.54
CA CYS A 125 4.26 11.04 1.66
C CYS A 125 2.84 11.54 1.38
N MET A 126 2.07 10.80 0.59
CA MET A 126 0.67 11.04 0.25
C MET A 126 -0.15 9.79 0.59
N GLU A 127 -1.47 9.90 0.58
CA GLU A 127 -2.36 8.79 0.94
C GLU A 127 -2.17 7.54 0.06
N ASN A 128 -1.92 7.77 -1.22
CA ASN A 128 -1.80 6.73 -2.25
C ASN A 128 -0.35 6.44 -2.66
N GLY A 129 0.66 7.09 -2.08
CA GLY A 129 2.02 6.98 -2.61
C GLY A 129 2.93 8.09 -2.14
N ARG A 130 4.02 8.28 -2.85
CA ARG A 130 4.99 9.33 -2.56
C ARG A 130 5.34 10.12 -3.80
N TRP A 131 5.60 11.40 -3.61
CA TRP A 131 5.85 12.34 -4.69
C TRP A 131 7.15 13.10 -4.48
N ILE A 132 7.90 13.34 -5.55
CA ILE A 132 9.14 14.14 -5.50
C ILE A 132 8.81 15.62 -5.47
N THR A 133 9.32 16.32 -4.47
CA THR A 133 9.15 17.78 -4.29
C THR A 133 10.41 18.57 -4.57
N GLY A 134 11.57 17.92 -4.65
CA GLY A 134 12.85 18.56 -4.96
C GLY A 134 14.02 17.60 -4.94
N CYS A 135 15.23 18.13 -5.08
CA CYS A 135 16.48 17.36 -5.05
C CYS A 135 17.47 17.97 -4.05
N TYR A 136 18.27 17.13 -3.42
CA TYR A 136 19.34 17.54 -2.52
C TYR A 136 20.70 17.37 -3.19
N TYR A 137 21.60 18.33 -2.95
CA TYR A 137 23.03 18.17 -3.24
C TYR A 137 23.86 18.52 -2.00
N GLN A 138 25.08 18.00 -1.92
CA GLN A 138 26.02 18.36 -0.86
C GLN A 138 26.90 19.51 -1.33
N ASN A 139 27.03 20.53 -0.49
CA ASN A 139 27.97 21.63 -0.70
C ASN A 139 29.39 21.25 -0.22
N GLU A 140 30.33 22.20 -0.34
CA GLU A 140 31.72 22.03 0.12
C GLU A 140 31.85 21.72 1.62
N THR A 141 30.95 22.24 2.46
CA THR A 141 30.93 21.97 3.92
C THR A 141 30.27 20.65 4.28
N LYS A 142 29.85 19.85 3.29
CA LYS A 142 29.07 18.59 3.41
C LYS A 142 27.65 18.78 3.94
N ASP A 143 27.16 20.02 3.96
CA ASP A 143 25.77 20.32 4.25
C ASP A 143 24.90 20.04 3.04
N TRP A 144 23.69 19.56 3.30
CA TRP A 144 22.72 19.25 2.26
C TRP A 144 21.87 20.46 1.94
N ILE A 145 21.91 20.89 0.68
CA ILE A 145 21.12 22.00 0.16
C ILE A 145 20.00 21.45 -0.70
N LEU A 146 18.80 21.99 -0.51
CA LEU A 146 17.61 21.65 -1.29
C LEU A 146 17.52 22.54 -2.53
N LEU A 147 17.24 21.92 -3.66
CA LEU A 147 16.80 22.54 -4.91
C LEU A 147 15.35 22.13 -5.15
N ASP A 148 14.47 23.10 -5.38
CA ASP A 148 13.14 22.80 -5.89
C ASP A 148 13.22 22.33 -7.33
N ILE A 149 12.16 21.66 -7.81
CA ILE A 149 12.09 21.22 -9.20
C ILE A 149 12.15 22.43 -10.14
N GLY A 150 13.07 22.39 -11.10
CA GLY A 150 13.38 23.47 -12.04
C GLY A 150 14.51 24.39 -11.57
N GLN A 151 15.02 24.22 -10.35
CA GLN A 151 16.11 25.04 -9.83
C GLN A 151 17.49 24.47 -10.17
N THR A 152 18.45 25.39 -10.21
CA THR A 152 19.88 25.09 -10.35
C THR A 152 20.65 25.75 -9.21
N GLY A 153 21.51 24.98 -8.56
CA GLY A 153 22.47 25.46 -7.56
C GLY A 153 23.90 25.43 -8.09
N TYR A 154 24.77 26.23 -7.49
CA TYR A 154 26.18 26.28 -7.85
C TYR A 154 27.04 26.02 -6.63
N ASN A 155 28.01 25.12 -6.77
CA ASN A 155 29.01 24.82 -5.77
C ASN A 155 30.39 24.90 -6.43
N GLY A 156 31.02 26.07 -6.34
CA GLY A 156 32.26 26.38 -7.05
C GLY A 156 32.11 26.24 -8.57
N LEU A 157 32.86 25.31 -9.16
CA LEU A 157 32.84 25.00 -10.60
C LEU A 157 31.74 24.00 -10.98
N VAL A 158 31.04 23.41 -10.01
CA VAL A 158 30.00 22.40 -10.25
C VAL A 158 28.63 23.07 -10.25
N LYS A 159 27.87 22.81 -11.31
CA LYS A 159 26.46 23.17 -11.45
C LYS A 159 25.62 21.95 -11.09
N HIS A 160 24.65 22.13 -10.20
CA HIS A 160 23.70 21.12 -9.75
C HIS A 160 22.31 21.50 -10.26
N THR A 161 21.63 20.61 -10.95
CA THR A 161 20.29 20.89 -11.49
C THR A 161 19.31 19.80 -11.06
N CYS A 162 18.12 20.24 -10.64
CA CYS A 162 16.96 19.38 -10.37
C CYS A 162 15.88 19.75 -11.37
N ASP A 163 15.53 18.89 -12.32
CA ASP A 163 14.48 19.17 -13.30
C ASP A 163 13.55 17.97 -13.53
N ARG A 164 12.52 18.19 -14.33
CA ARG A 164 11.74 17.12 -14.94
C ARG A 164 12.22 16.92 -16.36
N TYR A 165 12.29 15.66 -16.79
CA TYR A 165 12.53 15.36 -18.20
C TYR A 165 11.47 16.05 -19.07
N ASP A 166 11.93 16.86 -20.03
CA ASP A 166 11.06 17.55 -20.99
C ASP A 166 10.18 16.55 -21.76
N ASP A 167 10.77 15.44 -22.21
CA ASP A 167 10.07 14.42 -23.00
C ASP A 167 9.20 13.49 -22.13
N TYR A 168 9.45 13.45 -20.81
CA TYR A 168 8.73 12.56 -19.89
C TYR A 168 8.56 13.20 -18.51
N PRO A 169 7.53 14.05 -18.31
CA PRO A 169 7.34 14.80 -17.07
C PRO A 169 7.08 13.91 -15.83
N GLY A 170 6.80 12.62 -16.06
CA GLY A 170 6.69 11.59 -15.02
C GLY A 170 8.03 11.16 -14.41
N ARG A 171 9.16 11.78 -14.81
CA ARG A 171 10.48 11.51 -14.23
C ARG A 171 11.17 12.82 -13.85
N VAL A 172 11.70 12.84 -12.63
CA VAL A 172 12.59 13.89 -12.14
C VAL A 172 14.02 13.41 -12.28
N GLN A 173 14.90 14.29 -12.74
CA GLN A 173 16.34 14.07 -12.77
C GLN A 173 17.06 15.05 -11.86
N TYR A 174 18.09 14.54 -11.23
CA TYR A 174 19.13 15.32 -10.61
C TYR A 174 20.43 15.03 -11.34
N TYR A 175 21.14 16.08 -11.75
CA TYR A 175 22.46 15.92 -12.36
C TYR A 175 23.43 17.03 -11.94
N ALA A 176 24.72 16.68 -11.99
CA ALA A 176 25.81 17.60 -11.74
C ALA A 176 26.81 17.61 -12.91
N GLU A 177 27.18 18.81 -13.35
CA GLU A 177 28.07 19.06 -14.49
C GLU A 177 29.04 20.21 -14.17
N VAL A 178 30.16 20.32 -14.89
CA VAL A 178 30.98 21.53 -14.78
C VAL A 178 30.29 22.68 -15.47
N ARG A 179 30.37 23.83 -14.82
CA ARG A 179 29.97 25.11 -15.38
C ARG A 179 30.69 25.41 -16.68
N THR A 180 29.92 25.58 -17.76
CA THR A 180 30.42 26.01 -19.07
C THR A 180 30.44 27.54 -19.22
N ASP A 181 29.78 28.25 -18.31
CA ASP A 181 29.64 29.71 -18.31
C ASP A 181 30.85 30.45 -17.71
N ILE A 182 31.78 29.72 -17.08
CA ILE A 182 33.04 30.26 -16.55
C ILE A 182 34.21 29.64 -17.30
N PRO A 183 35.16 30.43 -17.83
CA PRO A 183 36.37 29.89 -18.44
C PRO A 183 37.24 29.18 -17.38
N VAL A 184 37.24 27.84 -17.42
CA VAL A 184 38.09 27.00 -16.57
C VAL A 184 39.51 27.06 -17.07
N LYS A 185 40.39 27.78 -16.36
CA LYS A 185 41.84 27.65 -16.57
C LYS A 185 42.28 26.32 -15.95
N HIS A 186 42.84 25.41 -16.74
CA HIS A 186 43.56 24.25 -16.22
C HIS A 186 45.00 24.68 -15.90
N PRO A 187 45.37 24.97 -14.62
CA PRO A 187 46.75 25.25 -14.31
C PRO A 187 47.58 23.97 -14.47
N THR A 188 48.61 24.03 -15.30
CA THR A 188 49.53 22.91 -15.57
C THR A 188 50.34 22.43 -14.37
N ASN A 189 50.31 23.14 -13.22
CA ASN A 189 51.25 22.92 -12.10
C ASN A 189 50.64 23.03 -10.68
N LYS A 190 49.37 22.65 -10.45
CA LYS A 190 48.87 22.49 -9.06
C LYS A 190 48.44 21.05 -8.82
N GLY A 191 48.87 20.52 -7.67
CA GLY A 191 48.76 19.11 -7.28
C GLY A 191 47.35 18.51 -7.39
N LYS A 192 47.30 17.18 -7.34
CA LYS A 192 46.12 16.32 -7.46
C LYS A 192 44.92 16.96 -6.73
N ASN A 193 43.94 17.43 -7.49
CA ASN A 193 42.78 18.14 -6.96
C ASN A 193 41.87 17.11 -6.27
N GLN A 194 41.81 17.12 -4.93
CA GLN A 194 41.00 16.18 -4.15
C GLN A 194 39.48 16.47 -4.23
N ASN A 195 39.08 17.54 -4.95
CA ASN A 195 37.69 17.94 -5.18
C ASN A 195 36.98 17.13 -6.27
N LEU A 196 37.65 16.17 -6.91
CA LEU A 196 37.05 15.19 -7.81
C LEU A 196 37.14 13.80 -7.18
N PRO A 197 36.06 13.00 -7.14
CA PRO A 197 36.17 11.59 -6.77
C PRO A 197 37.11 10.86 -7.72
N GLU A 198 37.87 9.88 -7.20
CA GLU A 198 38.89 9.20 -8.00
C GLU A 198 38.26 8.50 -9.21
N LEU A 199 38.77 8.86 -10.41
CA LEU A 199 38.39 8.29 -11.69
C LEU A 199 38.77 6.80 -11.72
N VAL A 200 37.84 5.93 -11.34
CA VAL A 200 37.95 4.51 -11.64
C VAL A 200 37.63 4.34 -13.13
N ASP A 201 38.68 3.96 -13.87
CA ASP A 201 38.72 3.48 -15.26
C ASP A 201 39.17 4.49 -16.35
N ASN A 202 40.49 4.49 -16.61
CA ASN A 202 41.19 5.29 -17.62
C ASN A 202 41.06 4.75 -19.06
N ARG A 203 39.92 4.18 -19.44
CA ARG A 203 39.73 3.56 -20.78
C ARG A 203 38.85 4.35 -21.74
N LEU A 204 38.24 5.44 -21.32
CA LEU A 204 37.37 6.25 -22.18
C LEU A 204 38.15 7.45 -22.75
N LYS A 205 38.29 7.50 -24.08
CA LYS A 205 38.98 8.57 -24.83
C LYS A 205 38.17 9.87 -24.96
N GLU A 206 36.92 9.88 -24.52
CA GLU A 206 36.08 11.08 -24.45
C GLU A 206 35.49 11.21 -23.04
N ILE A 207 35.41 12.45 -22.54
CA ILE A 207 34.95 12.75 -21.19
C ILE A 207 33.42 12.71 -21.18
N PRO A 208 32.77 11.83 -20.41
CA PRO A 208 31.34 11.99 -20.17
C PRO A 208 31.13 13.24 -19.30
N VAL A 209 30.50 14.28 -19.86
CA VAL A 209 30.34 15.62 -19.25
C VAL A 209 29.34 15.63 -18.07
N ARG A 210 28.71 14.49 -17.74
CA ARG A 210 27.81 14.34 -16.58
C ARG A 210 28.49 13.46 -15.53
N TRP A 211 28.94 14.07 -14.44
CA TRP A 211 29.69 13.38 -13.40
C TRP A 211 28.80 12.67 -12.39
N LEU A 212 27.54 13.10 -12.29
CA LEU A 212 26.55 12.46 -11.45
C LEU A 212 25.18 12.67 -12.08
N HIS A 213 24.42 11.60 -12.20
CA HIS A 213 23.08 11.64 -12.77
C HIS A 213 22.22 10.61 -12.04
N ALA A 214 21.12 11.06 -11.46
CA ALA A 214 20.15 10.23 -10.76
C ALA A 214 18.76 10.56 -11.29
N ASN A 215 17.96 9.52 -11.50
CA ASN A 215 16.60 9.64 -12.00
C ASN A 215 15.64 8.91 -11.09
N ALA A 216 14.46 9.47 -10.89
CA ALA A 216 13.37 8.80 -10.21
C ALA A 216 12.03 9.15 -10.86
N ALA A 217 11.07 8.22 -10.77
CA ALA A 217 9.71 8.51 -11.15
C ALA A 217 9.15 9.60 -10.22
N THR A 218 8.47 10.59 -10.79
CA THR A 218 7.91 11.72 -10.02
C THR A 218 6.94 11.25 -8.94
N PHE A 219 6.22 10.16 -9.22
CA PHE A 219 5.33 9.48 -8.29
C PHE A 219 5.68 8.00 -8.20
N ILE A 220 5.64 7.45 -6.99
CA ILE A 220 5.71 6.02 -6.75
C ILE A 220 4.50 5.64 -5.90
N ASP A 221 3.69 4.74 -6.45
CA ASP A 221 2.52 4.17 -5.76
C ASP A 221 2.95 3.41 -4.50
N ASN A 222 2.15 3.51 -3.45
CA ASN A 222 2.40 2.79 -2.23
C ASN A 222 1.97 1.32 -2.40
N SER A 223 2.94 0.41 -2.45
CA SER A 223 2.66 -1.03 -2.56
C SER A 223 1.71 -1.58 -1.49
N LYS A 224 1.56 -0.87 -0.36
CA LYS A 224 0.48 -1.10 0.61
C LYS A 224 -0.57 -0.01 0.45
N ASN A 225 -1.62 -0.31 -0.30
CA ASN A 225 -2.81 0.53 -0.33
C ASN A 225 -3.35 0.70 1.10
N PHE A 226 -3.76 1.93 1.42
CA PHE A 226 -4.60 2.22 2.58
C PHE A 226 -5.76 1.23 2.63
N ILE A 227 -5.92 0.57 3.78
CA ILE A 227 -6.94 -0.45 3.96
C ILE A 227 -8.14 0.22 4.63
N SER A 228 -9.14 0.53 3.82
CA SER A 228 -10.51 0.75 4.29
C SER A 228 -11.38 -0.37 3.76
N LYS A 229 -11.96 -1.13 4.68
CA LYS A 229 -12.90 -2.21 4.38
C LYS A 229 -14.25 -1.82 4.95
N VAL A 230 -15.28 -1.95 4.15
CA VAL A 230 -16.67 -1.67 4.53
C VAL A 230 -17.51 -2.89 4.18
N ARG A 231 -18.31 -3.36 5.14
CA ARG A 231 -19.31 -4.40 4.92
C ARG A 231 -20.68 -3.86 5.26
N TYR A 232 -21.60 -3.94 4.31
CA TYR A 232 -23.00 -3.60 4.53
C TYR A 232 -23.75 -4.81 5.09
N LEU A 233 -24.43 -4.62 6.20
CA LEU A 233 -25.25 -5.62 6.87
C LEU A 233 -26.66 -5.62 6.27
N HIS A 234 -27.19 -6.80 6.02
CA HIS A 234 -28.63 -6.95 5.72
C HIS A 234 -29.43 -6.87 7.03
N ASN A 235 -30.66 -6.34 6.95
CA ASN A 235 -31.62 -6.14 8.06
C ASN A 235 -32.00 -7.40 8.87
N PHE A 236 -31.41 -8.57 8.62
CA PHE A 236 -31.76 -9.84 9.24
C PHE A 236 -30.78 -10.32 10.33
N TYR A 237 -29.73 -9.55 10.66
CA TYR A 237 -28.63 -10.01 11.54
C TYR A 237 -28.35 -9.13 12.77
N VAL A 238 -29.34 -8.39 13.27
CA VAL A 238 -29.30 -7.76 14.61
C VAL A 238 -30.16 -8.57 15.58
#